data_AF-A0A6D2HX25-F1
#
_entry.id   AF-A0A6D2HX25-F1
#
_cell.length_a   1.000
_cell.length_b   1.000
_cell.length_c   1.000
_cell.angle_alpha   90.00
_cell.angle_beta   90.00
_cell.angle_gamma   90.00
#
_symmetry.space_group_name_H-M   'P 1'
#
loop_
_entity.id
_entity.type
_entity.pdbx_description
1 polymer ?
#
loop_
_entity_poly.entity_id
_entity_poly.type
_entity_poly.pdbx_seq_one_letter_code
_entity_poly.pdbx_strand_id
1 'polypeptide(L)'
;MALQRKDQDITNAMSLVHSTKRELQKLRDEGWSFLMDKVYAFCEKHNTNTLMMDEDFVDPRMPRKKSGITNLHHCKVRCFYSVLDYQLQEFNDRFTEVNTDLLICMACLSPANSFYKFDKTKLVKLVEFYPDDFSFGERLTIEHQLGIYIDNVETDERFKNLKNLGDLSRLMVETQKHLAHPFVYRLLKLVLTLPVATANVKRCFSAMKLVKTSTRNSIGDEFMSDCLVCYIEKDMLKSVTNEMVVKRFQSMKERRVHL
;
A
#
# COMPACT_ATOMS: atom_id res chain seq x y z
N MET A 1 5.43 0.28 -10.24
CA MET A 1 4.34 0.62 -9.30
C MET A 1 4.53 2.03 -8.79
N ALA A 2 3.65 2.98 -9.17
CA ALA A 2 3.75 4.37 -8.73
C ALA A 2 3.61 4.51 -7.20
N LEU A 3 2.69 3.75 -6.59
CA LEU A 3 2.42 3.74 -5.15
C LEU A 3 3.56 3.21 -4.26
N GLN A 4 4.65 2.71 -4.84
CA GLN A 4 5.76 2.10 -4.09
C GLN A 4 7.10 2.79 -4.33
N ARG A 5 7.12 3.89 -5.09
CA ARG A 5 8.38 4.61 -5.28
C ARG A 5 8.71 5.42 -4.02
N LYS A 6 9.99 5.45 -3.65
CA LYS A 6 10.48 6.14 -2.43
C LYS A 6 10.26 7.65 -2.47
N ASP A 7 10.15 8.20 -3.67
CA ASP A 7 9.92 9.60 -4.01
C ASP A 7 8.44 9.91 -4.30
N GLN A 8 7.54 8.91 -4.22
CA GLN A 8 6.15 9.13 -4.54
C GLN A 8 5.45 9.92 -3.43
N ASP A 9 4.98 11.10 -3.82
CA ASP A 9 4.10 11.93 -3.01
C ASP A 9 2.73 11.28 -2.83
N ILE A 10 2.24 11.21 -1.58
CA ILE A 10 0.93 10.64 -1.25
C ILE A 10 -0.18 11.30 -2.06
N THR A 11 -0.19 12.63 -2.22
CA THR A 11 -1.27 13.29 -2.97
C THR A 11 -1.26 12.89 -4.45
N ASN A 12 -0.07 12.76 -5.04
CA ASN A 12 0.07 12.33 -6.43
C ASN A 12 -0.32 10.86 -6.59
N ALA A 13 0.05 10.01 -5.63
CA ALA A 13 -0.39 8.63 -5.55
C ALA A 13 -1.93 8.52 -5.54
N MET A 14 -2.60 9.33 -4.72
CA MET A 14 -4.07 9.33 -4.66
C MET A 14 -4.71 9.86 -5.95
N SER A 15 -4.15 10.92 -6.54
CA SER A 15 -4.59 11.43 -7.86
C SER A 15 -4.47 10.35 -8.95
N LEU A 16 -3.41 9.54 -8.93
CA LEU A 16 -3.24 8.41 -9.85
C LEU A 16 -4.29 7.31 -9.61
N VAL A 17 -4.62 7.01 -8.35
CA VAL A 17 -5.69 6.05 -8.01
C VAL A 17 -7.03 6.54 -8.59
N HIS A 18 -7.40 7.80 -8.35
CA HIS A 18 -8.65 8.35 -8.92
C HIS A 18 -8.65 8.35 -10.45
N SER A 19 -7.52 8.71 -11.07
CA SER A 19 -7.38 8.69 -12.53
C SER A 19 -7.52 7.27 -13.09
N THR A 20 -6.90 6.29 -12.45
CA THR A 20 -7.00 4.87 -12.85
C THR A 20 -8.44 4.37 -12.73
N LYS A 21 -9.15 4.72 -11.65
CA LYS A 21 -10.57 4.36 -11.46
C LYS A 21 -11.44 4.93 -12.59
N ARG A 22 -11.23 6.19 -12.96
CA ARG A 22 -11.95 6.81 -14.09
C ARG A 22 -11.66 6.13 -15.42
N GLU A 23 -10.41 5.81 -15.70
CA GLU A 23 -10.05 5.13 -16.95
C GLU A 23 -10.59 3.69 -17.02
N LEU A 24 -10.61 2.96 -15.89
CA LEU A 24 -11.26 1.65 -15.82
C LEU A 24 -12.78 1.74 -16.05
N GLN A 25 -13.42 2.76 -15.48
CA GLN A 25 -14.85 3.00 -15.70
C GLN A 25 -15.15 3.34 -17.17
N LYS A 26 -14.36 4.22 -17.80
CA LYS A 26 -14.49 4.51 -19.24
C LYS A 26 -14.26 3.27 -20.11
N LEU A 27 -13.23 2.47 -19.80
CA LEU A 27 -12.95 1.22 -20.50
C LEU A 27 -14.13 0.25 -20.39
N ARG A 28 -14.80 0.22 -19.23
CA ARG A 28 -15.99 -0.60 -19.02
C ARG A 28 -17.17 -0.10 -19.87
N ASP A 29 -17.43 1.19 -19.86
CA ASP A 29 -18.65 1.75 -20.46
C ASP A 29 -18.55 1.84 -21.99
N GLU A 30 -17.38 2.23 -22.51
CA GLU A 30 -17.17 2.54 -23.93
C GLU A 30 -16.15 1.63 -24.61
N GLY A 31 -15.29 0.97 -23.85
CA GLY A 31 -14.10 0.31 -24.40
C GLY A 31 -14.34 -1.07 -25.03
N TRP A 32 -15.55 -1.62 -24.95
CA TRP A 32 -15.86 -2.92 -25.54
C TRP A 32 -15.70 -2.93 -27.06
N SER A 33 -16.23 -1.93 -27.77
CA SER A 33 -16.15 -1.84 -29.23
C SER A 33 -14.69 -1.75 -29.69
N PHE A 34 -13.91 -0.86 -29.07
CA PHE A 34 -12.50 -0.69 -29.37
C PHE A 34 -11.67 -1.95 -29.11
N LEU A 35 -11.97 -2.71 -28.05
CA LEU A 35 -11.33 -3.99 -27.80
C LEU A 35 -11.66 -4.98 -28.93
N MET A 36 -12.92 -5.06 -29.34
CA MET A 36 -13.36 -5.96 -30.39
C MET A 36 -12.75 -5.61 -31.76
N ASP A 37 -12.66 -4.33 -32.11
CA ASP A 37 -12.00 -3.88 -33.34
C ASP A 37 -10.54 -4.37 -33.42
N LYS A 38 -9.82 -4.30 -32.29
CA LYS A 38 -8.45 -4.85 -32.19
C LYS A 38 -8.40 -6.36 -32.31
N VAL A 39 -9.37 -7.07 -31.71
CA VAL A 39 -9.46 -8.54 -31.79
C VAL A 39 -9.74 -8.96 -33.23
N TYR A 40 -10.66 -8.30 -33.92
CA TYR A 40 -10.97 -8.59 -35.31
C TYR A 40 -9.78 -8.29 -36.23
N ALA A 41 -9.13 -7.14 -36.09
CA ALA A 41 -7.91 -6.82 -36.84
C ALA A 41 -6.78 -7.85 -36.60
N PHE A 42 -6.67 -8.37 -35.39
CA PHE A 42 -5.73 -9.44 -35.06
C PHE A 42 -6.10 -10.77 -35.74
N CYS A 43 -7.39 -11.16 -35.71
CA CYS A 43 -7.85 -12.38 -36.37
C CYS A 43 -7.65 -12.32 -37.89
N GLU A 44 -7.98 -11.19 -38.52
CA GLU A 44 -7.75 -10.97 -39.96
C GLU A 44 -6.28 -11.10 -40.32
N LYS A 45 -5.38 -10.48 -39.53
CA LYS A 45 -3.94 -10.55 -39.75
C LYS A 45 -3.38 -11.98 -39.69
N HIS A 46 -4.01 -12.86 -38.91
CA HIS A 46 -3.53 -14.21 -38.65
C HIS A 46 -4.39 -15.31 -39.32
N ASN A 47 -5.37 -14.95 -40.15
CA ASN A 47 -6.33 -15.87 -40.78
C ASN A 47 -7.02 -16.80 -39.76
N THR A 48 -7.32 -16.28 -38.57
CA THR A 48 -8.01 -17.03 -37.52
C THR A 48 -9.52 -16.89 -37.70
N ASN A 49 -10.28 -17.97 -37.51
CA ASN A 49 -11.74 -17.89 -37.54
C ASN A 49 -12.26 -16.91 -36.49
N THR A 50 -13.07 -15.95 -36.95
CA THR A 50 -13.73 -14.98 -36.08
C THR A 50 -14.90 -15.61 -35.34
N LEU A 51 -15.00 -15.35 -34.04
CA LEU A 51 -16.11 -15.81 -33.21
C LEU A 51 -17.39 -15.05 -33.59
N MET A 52 -18.45 -15.77 -33.97
CA MET A 52 -19.76 -15.18 -34.21
C MET A 52 -20.43 -14.85 -32.88
N MET A 53 -20.69 -13.55 -32.66
CA MET A 53 -21.14 -13.05 -31.35
C MET A 53 -22.61 -13.37 -31.03
N ASP A 54 -23.44 -13.58 -32.05
CA ASP A 54 -24.86 -13.90 -31.90
C ASP A 54 -25.12 -15.40 -31.70
N GLU A 55 -24.11 -16.25 -31.89
CA GLU A 55 -24.24 -17.69 -31.67
C GLU A 55 -24.35 -18.03 -30.17
N ASP A 56 -25.01 -19.16 -29.90
CA ASP A 56 -25.09 -19.72 -28.55
C ASP A 56 -23.69 -20.05 -28.02
N PHE A 57 -23.40 -19.56 -26.82
CA PHE A 57 -22.17 -19.90 -26.12
C PHE A 57 -22.19 -21.36 -25.67
N VAL A 58 -21.13 -22.10 -25.99
CA VAL A 58 -20.92 -23.48 -25.54
C VAL A 58 -19.79 -23.51 -24.52
N ASP A 59 -20.10 -23.92 -23.29
CA ASP A 59 -19.08 -24.10 -22.26
C ASP A 59 -18.19 -25.32 -22.59
N PRO A 60 -16.86 -25.15 -22.78
CA PRO A 60 -15.95 -26.26 -23.07
C PRO A 60 -15.94 -27.33 -21.98
N ARG A 61 -16.25 -26.97 -20.73
CA ARG A 61 -16.30 -27.90 -19.59
C ARG A 61 -17.59 -28.71 -19.57
N MET A 62 -18.67 -28.20 -20.17
CA MET A 62 -19.96 -28.87 -20.22
C MET A 62 -20.63 -28.72 -21.60
N PRO A 63 -20.08 -29.31 -22.67
CA PRO A 63 -20.52 -29.02 -24.05
C PRO A 63 -21.97 -29.42 -24.34
N ARG A 64 -22.48 -30.40 -23.58
CA ARG A 64 -23.86 -30.93 -23.75
C ARG A 64 -24.92 -30.07 -23.07
N LYS A 65 -24.54 -29.10 -22.25
CA LYS A 65 -25.47 -28.24 -21.52
C LYS A 65 -25.71 -26.96 -22.32
N LYS A 66 -26.98 -26.70 -22.68
CA LYS A 66 -27.33 -25.40 -23.28
C LYS A 66 -27.18 -24.31 -22.24
N SER A 67 -26.28 -23.37 -22.52
CA SER A 67 -26.00 -22.21 -21.66
C SER A 67 -27.14 -21.19 -21.66
N GLY A 68 -27.93 -21.14 -22.74
CA GLY A 68 -29.01 -20.17 -22.94
C GLY A 68 -28.54 -18.72 -23.06
N ILE A 69 -27.26 -18.50 -23.35
CA ILE A 69 -26.64 -17.18 -23.49
C ILE A 69 -25.83 -17.16 -24.78
N THR A 70 -25.70 -15.97 -25.39
CA THR A 70 -24.88 -15.78 -26.59
C THR A 70 -23.39 -15.64 -26.25
N ASN A 71 -22.54 -15.84 -27.25
CA ASN A 71 -21.11 -15.53 -27.16
C ASN A 71 -20.86 -14.08 -26.74
N LEU A 72 -21.65 -13.13 -27.27
CA LEU A 72 -21.60 -11.73 -26.86
C LEU A 72 -21.81 -11.57 -25.35
N HIS A 73 -22.87 -12.18 -24.81
CA HIS A 73 -23.16 -12.08 -23.39
C HIS A 73 -22.04 -12.69 -22.55
N HIS A 74 -21.51 -13.85 -22.94
CA HIS A 74 -20.40 -14.47 -22.24
C HIS A 74 -19.16 -13.56 -22.23
N CYS A 75 -18.67 -13.15 -23.40
CA CYS A 75 -17.43 -12.39 -23.50
C CYS A 75 -17.56 -10.98 -22.91
N LYS A 76 -18.66 -10.28 -23.19
CA LYS A 76 -18.86 -8.90 -22.73
C LYS A 76 -19.22 -8.82 -21.25
N VAL A 77 -20.22 -9.60 -20.82
CA VAL A 77 -20.76 -9.47 -19.45
C VAL A 77 -19.98 -10.35 -18.47
N ARG A 78 -19.82 -11.64 -18.78
CA ARG A 78 -19.20 -12.60 -17.84
C ARG A 78 -17.69 -12.51 -17.78
N CYS A 79 -17.03 -12.03 -18.83
CA CYS A 79 -15.58 -11.86 -18.83
C CYS A 79 -15.20 -10.38 -18.67
N PHE A 80 -15.49 -9.55 -19.66
CA PHE A 80 -14.98 -8.18 -19.71
C PHE A 80 -15.50 -7.31 -18.57
N TYR A 81 -16.82 -7.20 -18.40
CA TYR A 81 -17.40 -6.44 -17.28
C TYR A 81 -17.05 -7.04 -15.93
N SER A 82 -17.11 -8.36 -15.80
CA SER A 82 -16.79 -9.02 -14.51
C SER A 82 -15.37 -8.72 -14.02
N VAL A 83 -14.38 -8.70 -14.91
CA VAL A 83 -13.00 -8.35 -14.52
C VAL A 83 -12.87 -6.88 -14.15
N LEU A 84 -13.46 -5.97 -14.93
CA LEU A 84 -13.39 -4.53 -14.67
C LEU A 84 -14.14 -4.15 -13.40
N ASP A 85 -15.33 -4.72 -13.19
CA ASP A 85 -16.14 -4.53 -11.98
C ASP A 85 -15.40 -5.03 -10.75
N TYR A 86 -14.76 -6.20 -10.83
CA TYR A 86 -13.95 -6.71 -9.72
C TYR A 86 -12.76 -5.79 -9.41
N GLN A 87 -12.07 -5.28 -10.44
CA GLN A 87 -10.97 -4.32 -10.23
C GLN A 87 -11.47 -3.02 -9.61
N LEU A 88 -12.57 -2.45 -10.11
CA LEU A 88 -13.18 -1.24 -9.58
C LEU A 88 -13.62 -1.42 -8.13
N GLN A 89 -14.23 -2.56 -7.81
CA GLN A 89 -14.62 -2.93 -6.45
C GLN A 89 -13.42 -2.98 -5.51
N GLU A 90 -12.34 -3.67 -5.88
CA GLU A 90 -11.10 -3.71 -5.08
C GLU A 90 -10.51 -2.31 -4.86
N PHE A 91 -10.59 -1.42 -5.86
CA PHE A 91 -10.18 -0.02 -5.71
C PHE A 91 -11.11 0.78 -4.79
N ASN A 92 -12.41 0.49 -4.76
CA ASN A 92 -13.37 1.12 -3.86
C ASN A 92 -13.17 0.65 -2.41
N ASP A 93 -12.98 -0.65 -2.21
CA ASP A 93 -12.82 -1.25 -0.90
C ASP A 93 -11.49 -0.83 -0.24
N ARG A 94 -10.41 -0.72 -1.02
CA ARG A 94 -9.10 -0.31 -0.50
C ARG A 94 -8.95 1.18 -0.30
N PHE A 95 -9.54 2.00 -1.17
CA PHE A 95 -9.45 3.45 -1.17
C PHE A 95 -10.84 4.06 -1.00
N THR A 96 -11.42 3.82 0.17
CA THR A 96 -12.65 4.48 0.61
C THR A 96 -12.41 5.98 0.78
N GLU A 97 -13.47 6.78 0.71
CA GLU A 97 -13.40 8.24 0.91
C GLU A 97 -12.71 8.61 2.24
N VAL A 98 -13.02 7.86 3.30
CA VAL A 98 -12.39 8.01 4.62
C VAL A 98 -10.89 7.72 4.56
N ASN A 99 -10.48 6.62 3.94
CA ASN A 99 -9.06 6.29 3.80
C ASN A 99 -8.33 7.30 2.91
N THR A 100 -9.00 7.83 1.88
CA THR A 100 -8.39 8.82 0.99
C THR A 100 -8.18 10.14 1.69
N ASP A 101 -9.17 10.58 2.46
CA ASP A 101 -9.11 11.79 3.27
C ASP A 101 -8.04 11.68 4.35
N LEU A 102 -7.98 10.55 5.04
CA LEU A 102 -6.96 10.25 6.03
C LEU A 102 -5.55 10.41 5.43
N LEU A 103 -5.30 9.82 4.25
CA LEU A 103 -4.01 9.91 3.55
C LEU A 103 -3.68 11.32 3.08
N ILE A 104 -4.67 12.07 2.58
CA ILE A 104 -4.49 13.46 2.18
C ILE A 104 -4.12 14.32 3.40
N CYS A 105 -4.78 14.10 4.53
CA CYS A 105 -4.48 14.82 5.77
C CYS A 105 -3.07 14.49 6.30
N MET A 106 -2.61 13.23 6.18
CA MET A 106 -1.23 12.85 6.53
C MET A 106 -0.18 13.55 5.65
N ALA A 107 -0.48 13.74 4.37
CA ALA A 107 0.43 14.41 3.45
C ALA A 107 0.72 15.86 3.86
N CYS A 108 -0.16 16.49 4.64
CA CYS A 108 0.02 17.84 5.16
C CYS A 108 1.09 17.96 6.26
N LEU A 109 1.54 16.84 6.86
CA LEU A 109 2.70 16.83 7.77
C LEU A 109 4.04 16.76 7.04
N SER A 110 4.03 16.56 5.71
CA SER A 110 5.25 16.36 4.95
C SER A 110 6.17 17.59 5.02
N PRO A 111 7.45 17.44 5.40
CA PRO A 111 8.40 18.55 5.42
C PRO A 111 8.88 18.96 4.02
N ALA A 112 8.54 18.18 2.98
CA ALA A 112 9.04 18.39 1.63
C ALA A 112 8.70 19.79 1.10
N ASN A 113 9.67 20.39 0.38
CA ASN A 113 9.56 21.74 -0.18
C ASN A 113 9.18 22.79 0.87
N SER A 114 9.87 22.77 2.02
CA SER A 114 9.61 23.69 3.14
C SER A 114 8.15 23.69 3.57
N PHE A 115 7.59 22.50 3.83
CA PHE A 115 6.22 22.35 4.33
C PHE A 115 5.13 22.96 3.44
N TYR A 116 5.36 23.12 2.13
CA TYR A 116 4.39 23.72 1.18
C TYR A 116 2.96 23.14 1.25
N LYS A 117 2.83 21.86 1.66
CA LYS A 117 1.54 21.15 1.76
C LYS A 117 0.84 21.32 3.11
N PHE A 118 1.46 22.03 4.03
CA PHE A 118 0.94 22.21 5.36
C PHE A 118 -0.42 22.91 5.32
N ASP A 119 -1.39 22.29 5.97
CA ASP A 119 -2.77 22.77 6.02
C ASP A 119 -3.33 22.46 7.40
N LYS A 120 -3.51 23.50 8.21
CA LYS A 120 -3.98 23.38 9.59
C LYS A 120 -5.34 22.69 9.64
N THR A 121 -6.25 23.02 8.72
CA THR A 121 -7.63 22.50 8.73
C THR A 121 -7.65 21.00 8.51
N LYS A 122 -6.84 20.50 7.57
CA LYS A 122 -6.69 19.06 7.30
C LYS A 122 -5.99 18.33 8.43
N LEU A 123 -5.04 18.96 9.11
CA LEU A 123 -4.37 18.36 10.27
C LEU A 123 -5.29 18.29 11.49
N VAL A 124 -6.16 19.28 11.70
CA VAL A 124 -7.22 19.19 12.72
C VAL A 124 -8.19 18.05 12.38
N LYS A 125 -8.61 17.94 11.11
CA LYS A 125 -9.41 16.79 10.63
C LYS A 125 -8.68 15.45 10.85
N LEU A 126 -7.35 15.42 10.70
CA LEU A 126 -6.56 14.21 10.95
C LEU A 126 -6.72 13.73 12.40
N VAL A 127 -6.74 14.66 13.35
CA VAL A 127 -6.88 14.38 14.79
C VAL A 127 -8.25 13.80 15.11
N GLU A 128 -9.30 14.21 14.39
CA GLU A 128 -10.66 13.68 14.56
C GLU A 128 -10.76 12.18 14.26
N PHE A 129 -9.86 11.64 13.42
CA PHE A 129 -9.78 10.20 13.17
C PHE A 129 -9.20 9.39 14.34
N TYR A 130 -8.62 10.04 15.36
CA TYR A 130 -7.99 9.40 16.52
C TYR A 130 -8.68 9.81 17.82
N PRO A 131 -9.95 9.40 18.04
CA PRO A 131 -10.68 9.88 19.18
C PRO A 131 -10.16 9.37 20.53
N ASP A 132 -9.50 8.21 20.53
CA ASP A 132 -8.93 7.58 21.72
C ASP A 132 -7.54 8.17 22.06
N ASP A 133 -6.81 8.71 21.09
CA ASP A 133 -5.49 9.31 21.30
C ASP A 133 -5.54 10.81 21.63
N PHE A 134 -6.67 11.48 21.36
CA PHE A 134 -6.88 12.90 21.60
C PHE A 134 -8.21 13.19 22.27
N SER A 135 -8.13 13.70 23.50
CA SER A 135 -9.29 14.22 24.25
C SER A 135 -9.88 15.46 23.59
N PHE A 136 -11.15 15.76 23.89
CA PHE A 136 -11.85 16.92 23.34
C PHE A 136 -11.09 18.25 23.57
N GLY A 137 -10.53 18.44 24.77
CA GLY A 137 -9.72 19.63 25.07
C GLY A 137 -8.42 19.71 24.27
N GLU A 138 -7.75 18.58 24.05
CA GLU A 138 -6.54 18.52 23.21
C GLU A 138 -6.86 18.85 21.74
N ARG A 139 -8.02 18.43 21.22
CA ARG A 139 -8.45 18.76 19.84
C ARG A 139 -8.66 20.26 19.62
N LEU A 140 -9.15 20.97 20.63
CA LEU A 140 -9.28 22.44 20.56
C LEU A 140 -7.91 23.14 20.64
N THR A 141 -6.96 22.53 21.36
CA THR A 141 -5.64 23.13 21.60
C THR A 141 -4.67 22.87 20.45
N ILE A 142 -4.84 21.77 19.71
CA ILE A 142 -3.89 21.37 18.66
C ILE A 142 -3.84 22.38 17.50
N GLU A 143 -4.95 23.03 17.17
CA GLU A 143 -4.99 24.04 16.11
C GLU A 143 -4.04 25.21 16.42
N HIS A 144 -4.06 25.70 17.66
CA HIS A 144 -3.14 26.74 18.11
C HIS A 144 -1.69 26.24 18.11
N GLN A 145 -1.44 25.02 18.61
CA GLN A 145 -0.11 24.44 18.62
C GLN A 145 0.47 24.24 17.21
N LEU A 146 -0.36 23.84 16.24
CA LEU A 146 0.03 23.70 14.82
C LEU A 146 0.49 25.03 14.23
N GLY A 147 -0.13 26.15 14.63
CA GLY A 147 0.29 27.49 14.23
C GLY A 147 1.69 27.87 14.73
N ILE A 148 1.99 27.59 16.00
CA ILE A 148 3.31 27.87 16.55
C ILE A 148 4.34 26.88 15.99
N TYR A 149 3.96 25.61 15.83
CA TYR A 149 4.83 24.57 15.30
C TYR A 149 5.39 24.92 13.91
N ILE A 150 4.54 25.34 12.98
CA ILE A 150 4.99 25.59 11.61
C ILE A 150 5.96 26.76 11.55
N ASP A 151 5.67 27.86 12.26
CA ASP A 151 6.55 29.02 12.37
C ASP A 151 7.90 28.65 13.02
N ASN A 152 7.86 27.86 14.10
CA ASN A 152 9.04 27.40 14.83
C ASN A 152 9.94 26.46 14.01
N VAL A 153 9.35 25.68 13.10
CA VAL A 153 10.06 24.71 12.26
C VAL A 153 10.54 25.33 10.95
N GLU A 154 9.76 26.21 10.32
CA GLU A 154 10.16 26.91 9.09
C GLU A 154 11.32 27.89 9.32
N THR A 155 11.38 28.53 10.49
CA THR A 155 12.46 29.44 10.88
C THR A 155 13.77 28.72 11.23
N ASP A 156 13.73 27.42 11.51
CA ASP A 156 14.91 26.63 11.86
C ASP A 156 15.56 26.03 10.61
N GLU A 157 16.74 26.55 10.25
CA GLU A 157 17.50 26.13 9.07
C GLU A 157 17.73 24.60 9.00
N ARG A 158 17.77 23.92 10.15
CA ARG A 158 17.97 22.46 10.20
C ARG A 158 16.82 21.68 9.55
N PHE A 159 15.63 22.27 9.45
CA PHE A 159 14.44 21.61 8.92
C PHE A 159 14.20 21.85 7.42
N LYS A 160 14.90 22.79 6.77
CA LYS A 160 14.61 23.20 5.37
C LYS A 160 14.81 22.11 4.32
N ASN A 161 15.74 21.18 4.53
CA ASN A 161 16.10 20.16 3.53
C ASN A 161 15.50 18.77 3.82
N LEU A 162 14.52 18.70 4.72
CA LEU A 162 13.87 17.44 5.09
C LEU A 162 12.90 16.97 3.99
N LYS A 163 12.99 15.68 3.64
CA LYS A 163 12.14 15.06 2.60
C LYS A 163 11.15 14.04 3.14
N ASN A 164 11.41 13.47 4.31
CA ASN A 164 10.60 12.38 4.85
C ASN A 164 10.20 12.64 6.31
N LEU A 165 9.09 12.04 6.72
CA LEU A 165 8.52 12.16 8.06
C LEU A 165 9.40 11.53 9.15
N GLY A 166 10.22 10.53 8.80
CA GLY A 166 11.12 9.87 9.74
C GLY A 166 12.25 10.78 10.21
N ASP A 167 12.88 11.50 9.27
CA ASP A 167 13.92 12.48 9.55
C ASP A 167 13.33 13.71 10.26
N LEU A 168 12.10 14.12 9.92
CA LEU A 168 11.36 15.13 10.68
C LEU A 168 11.20 14.70 12.15
N SER A 169 10.74 13.48 12.40
CA SER A 169 10.57 12.95 13.76
C SER A 169 11.89 12.89 14.51
N ARG A 170 12.97 12.42 13.87
CA ARG A 170 14.31 12.38 14.47
C ARG A 170 14.78 13.78 14.87
N LEU A 171 14.66 14.74 13.96
CA LEU A 171 15.12 16.11 14.20
C LEU A 171 14.28 16.83 15.27
N MET A 172 12.97 16.57 15.35
CA MET A 172 12.13 17.08 16.46
C MET A 172 12.60 16.57 17.83
N VAL A 173 13.17 15.37 17.90
CA VAL A 173 13.76 14.83 19.13
C VAL A 173 15.11 15.46 19.43
N GLU A 174 16.01 15.51 18.44
CA GLU A 174 17.35 16.10 18.59
C GLU A 174 17.29 17.58 19.02
N THR A 175 16.34 18.32 18.47
CA THR A 175 16.13 19.76 18.77
C THR A 175 15.26 20.01 19.99
N GLN A 176 14.79 18.96 20.68
CA GLN A 176 13.84 19.03 21.81
C GLN A 176 12.49 19.70 21.47
N LYS A 177 12.21 20.00 20.19
CA LYS A 177 10.93 20.59 19.74
C LYS A 177 9.73 19.67 19.99
N HIS A 178 9.94 18.36 20.12
CA HIS A 178 8.90 17.40 20.52
C HIS A 178 8.30 17.70 21.91
N LEU A 179 9.06 18.34 22.82
CA LEU A 179 8.57 18.78 24.13
C LEU A 179 7.78 20.09 24.05
N ALA A 180 8.14 20.97 23.12
CA ALA A 180 7.44 22.22 22.86
C ALA A 180 6.12 22.00 22.08
N HIS A 181 6.07 20.97 21.23
CA HIS A 181 4.92 20.63 20.40
C HIS A 181 4.44 19.18 20.61
N PRO A 182 4.01 18.79 21.83
CA PRO A 182 3.69 17.40 22.17
C PRO A 182 2.51 16.81 21.38
N PHE A 183 1.50 17.59 21.01
CA PHE A 183 0.34 17.08 20.26
C PHE A 183 0.69 16.88 18.78
N VAL A 184 1.45 17.81 18.19
CA VAL A 184 1.98 17.64 16.82
C VAL A 184 2.92 16.44 16.75
N TYR A 185 3.79 16.26 17.75
CA TYR A 185 4.67 15.09 17.81
C TYR A 185 3.90 13.79 18.04
N ARG A 186 2.82 13.79 18.83
CA ARG A 186 1.92 12.63 18.97
C ARG A 186 1.26 12.29 17.63
N LEU A 187 0.75 13.29 16.92
CA LEU A 187 0.15 13.12 15.59
C LEU A 187 1.17 12.54 14.60
N LEU A 188 2.40 13.08 14.58
CA LEU A 188 3.49 12.58 13.74
C LEU A 188 3.82 11.11 14.05
N LYS A 189 3.86 10.71 15.33
CA LYS A 189 4.05 9.32 15.72
C LYS A 189 2.93 8.42 15.20
N LEU A 190 1.67 8.83 15.33
CA LEU A 190 0.52 8.08 14.80
C LEU A 190 0.63 7.90 13.29
N VAL A 191 1.00 8.95 12.55
CA VAL A 191 1.21 8.85 11.10
C VAL A 191 2.34 7.89 10.73
N LEU A 192 3.43 7.88 11.51
CA LEU A 192 4.55 6.98 11.30
C LEU A 192 4.25 5.52 11.68
N THR A 193 3.35 5.27 12.61
CA THR A 193 2.97 3.90 13.03
C THR A 193 1.90 3.30 12.14
N LEU A 194 1.15 4.10 11.40
CA LEU A 194 0.12 3.56 10.52
C LEU A 194 0.76 2.74 9.40
N PRO A 195 0.24 1.52 9.17
CA PRO A 195 0.63 0.72 8.02
C PRO A 195 -0.03 1.30 6.76
N VAL A 196 0.30 2.53 6.40
CA VAL A 196 0.03 3.08 5.07
C VAL A 196 0.95 2.37 4.10
N ALA A 197 0.56 1.15 3.72
CA ALA A 197 1.15 0.33 2.68
C ALA A 197 2.69 0.44 2.56
N THR A 198 3.43 0.39 3.66
CA THR A 198 4.88 0.31 3.57
C THR A 198 5.19 -0.97 2.82
N ALA A 199 5.97 -0.86 1.73
CA ALA A 199 6.38 -2.00 0.91
C ALA A 199 6.99 -3.13 1.77
N ASN A 200 7.50 -2.79 2.96
CA ASN A 200 7.99 -3.75 3.92
C ASN A 200 6.91 -4.69 4.45
N VAL A 201 5.77 -4.18 4.93
CA VAL A 201 4.68 -5.03 5.45
C VAL A 201 4.15 -5.96 4.34
N LYS A 202 3.93 -5.45 3.13
CA LYS A 202 3.54 -6.28 1.98
C LYS A 202 4.63 -7.30 1.59
N ARG A 203 5.91 -6.94 1.72
CA ARG A 203 7.04 -7.87 1.54
C ARG A 203 7.04 -8.96 2.62
N CYS A 204 6.76 -8.63 3.88
CA CYS A 204 6.63 -9.60 4.97
C CYS A 204 5.50 -10.59 4.70
N PHE A 205 4.32 -10.11 4.28
CA PHE A 205 3.20 -10.99 3.93
C PHE A 205 3.48 -11.86 2.68
N SER A 206 4.19 -11.31 1.68
CA SER A 206 4.62 -12.08 0.51
C SER A 206 5.67 -13.14 0.88
N ALA A 207 6.64 -12.77 1.72
CA ALA A 207 7.62 -13.68 2.30
C ALA A 207 6.95 -14.78 3.11
N MET A 208 5.97 -14.43 3.95
CA MET A 208 5.19 -15.38 4.72
C MET A 208 4.43 -16.35 3.83
N LYS A 209 3.80 -15.83 2.76
CA LYS A 209 3.14 -16.67 1.77
C LYS A 209 4.14 -17.63 1.14
N LEU A 210 5.31 -17.15 0.68
CA LEU A 210 6.38 -17.99 0.12
C LEU A 210 6.88 -19.06 1.09
N VAL A 211 7.19 -18.68 2.35
CA VAL A 211 7.65 -19.62 3.39
C VAL A 211 6.60 -20.70 3.64
N LYS A 212 5.31 -20.34 3.76
CA LYS A 212 4.20 -21.29 3.96
C LYS A 212 3.89 -22.14 2.73
N THR A 213 3.84 -21.57 1.53
CA THR A 213 3.46 -22.32 0.30
C THR A 213 4.58 -23.15 -0.28
N SER A 214 5.83 -22.71 -0.19
CA SER A 214 6.97 -23.47 -0.74
C SER A 214 7.29 -24.71 0.10
N THR A 215 7.03 -24.66 1.41
CA THR A 215 7.30 -25.79 2.32
C THR A 215 6.11 -26.74 2.48
N ARG A 216 4.89 -26.35 2.08
CA ARG A 216 3.67 -27.18 2.10
C ARG A 216 3.37 -27.89 3.45
N ASN A 217 3.90 -27.37 4.55
CA ASN A 217 3.77 -28.00 5.87
C ASN A 217 3.09 -27.06 6.87
N SER A 218 2.37 -27.62 7.84
CA SER A 218 1.99 -26.85 9.03
C SER A 218 3.28 -26.50 9.78
N ILE A 219 3.60 -25.22 9.82
CA ILE A 219 4.78 -24.69 10.48
C ILE A 219 4.37 -24.11 11.84
N GLY A 220 5.15 -24.36 12.89
CA GLY A 220 4.92 -23.72 14.19
C GLY A 220 5.17 -22.22 14.13
N ASP A 221 4.42 -21.43 14.92
CA ASP A 221 4.48 -19.96 14.89
C ASP A 221 5.89 -19.42 15.19
N GLU A 222 6.60 -20.03 16.13
CA GLU A 222 7.96 -19.64 16.52
C GLU A 222 8.95 -19.83 15.37
N PHE A 223 8.95 -21.00 14.72
CA PHE A 223 9.81 -21.27 13.58
C PHE A 223 9.46 -20.42 12.34
N MET A 224 8.17 -20.11 12.15
CA MET A 224 7.74 -19.17 11.11
C MET A 224 8.27 -17.76 11.38
N SER A 225 8.19 -17.30 12.63
CA SER A 225 8.73 -16.01 13.05
C SER A 225 10.23 -15.92 12.78
N ASP A 226 10.99 -16.93 13.19
CA ASP A 226 12.45 -16.98 12.98
C ASP A 226 12.83 -16.94 11.49
N CYS A 227 12.12 -17.72 10.66
CA CYS A 227 12.32 -17.73 9.22
C CYS A 227 11.97 -16.37 8.57
N LEU A 228 10.90 -15.72 9.04
CA LEU A 228 10.49 -14.40 8.55
C LEU A 228 11.52 -13.34 8.87
N VAL A 229 12.07 -13.32 10.09
CA VAL A 229 13.14 -12.39 10.49
C VAL A 229 14.34 -12.54 9.56
N CYS A 230 14.79 -13.76 9.29
CA CYS A 230 15.91 -14.02 8.37
C CYS A 230 15.62 -13.54 6.93
N TYR A 231 14.36 -13.65 6.48
CA TYR A 231 13.97 -13.29 5.11
C TYR A 231 13.70 -11.78 4.93
N ILE A 232 13.22 -11.10 5.97
CA ILE A 232 12.93 -9.66 5.97
C ILE A 232 14.23 -8.89 6.18
N GLU A 233 15.02 -9.27 7.18
CA GLU A 233 16.24 -8.59 7.61
C GLU A 233 17.50 -9.17 6.95
N LYS A 234 17.46 -9.41 5.64
CA LYS A 234 18.57 -10.04 4.90
C LYS A 234 19.90 -9.29 5.06
N ASP A 235 19.85 -7.97 5.19
CA ASP A 235 21.05 -7.15 5.32
C ASP A 235 21.67 -7.27 6.73
N MET A 236 20.85 -7.42 7.77
CA MET A 236 21.32 -7.80 9.11
C MET A 236 21.86 -9.23 9.11
N LEU A 237 21.20 -10.17 8.43
CA LEU A 237 21.63 -11.58 8.33
C LEU A 237 22.99 -11.72 7.65
N LYS A 238 23.28 -10.90 6.62
CA LYS A 238 24.60 -10.88 5.95
C LYS A 238 25.74 -10.50 6.91
N SER A 239 25.45 -9.74 7.97
CA SER A 239 26.46 -9.39 8.98
C SER A 239 26.79 -10.54 9.93
N VAL A 240 25.95 -11.59 9.97
CA VAL A 240 26.17 -12.78 10.78
C VAL A 240 27.01 -13.77 9.97
N THR A 241 28.25 -14.02 10.40
CA THR A 241 29.09 -15.00 9.72
C THR A 241 28.79 -16.42 10.19
N ASN A 242 29.10 -17.41 9.35
CA ASN A 242 28.91 -18.82 9.70
C ASN A 242 29.70 -19.20 10.95
N GLU A 243 30.87 -18.59 11.19
CA GLU A 243 31.68 -18.84 12.39
C GLU A 243 30.97 -18.37 13.66
N MET A 244 30.25 -17.24 13.61
CA MET A 244 29.44 -16.77 14.74
C MET A 244 28.28 -17.74 15.04
N VAL A 245 27.63 -18.26 14.00
CA VAL A 245 26.56 -19.26 14.14
C VAL A 245 27.11 -20.54 14.75
N VAL A 246 28.25 -21.05 14.24
CA VAL A 246 28.91 -22.26 14.75
C VAL A 246 29.35 -22.07 16.21
N LYS A 247 29.97 -20.94 16.56
CA LYS A 247 30.36 -20.65 17.95
C LYS A 247 29.16 -20.56 18.90
N ARG A 248 28.06 -19.94 18.47
CA ARG A 248 26.83 -19.87 19.26
C ARG A 248 26.15 -21.23 19.39
N PHE A 249 26.16 -22.02 18.32
CA PHE A 249 25.62 -23.39 18.34
C PHE A 249 26.44 -24.30 19.26
N GLN A 250 27.77 -24.19 19.22
CA GLN A 250 28.68 -24.91 20.12
C GLN A 250 28.55 -24.48 21.58
N SER A 251 28.23 -23.21 21.85
CA SER A 251 28.03 -22.72 23.22
C SER A 251 26.64 -23.05 23.80
N MET A 252 25.68 -23.47 22.98
CA MET A 252 24.34 -23.89 23.41
C MET A 252 24.33 -25.33 23.96
N LYS A 253 25.06 -25.58 25.06
CA LYS A 253 25.15 -26.82 25.87
C LYS A 253 25.40 -28.16 25.12
N GLU A 254 26.17 -29.03 25.77
CA GLU A 254 26.54 -30.36 25.29
C GLU A 254 25.34 -31.18 24.81
N ARG A 255 25.21 -31.34 23.49
CA ARG A 255 24.38 -32.37 22.88
C ARG A 255 25.30 -33.32 22.13
N ARG A 256 25.01 -34.61 22.28
CA ARG A 256 25.76 -35.77 21.75
C ARG A 256 25.74 -35.82 20.22
N VAL A 257 26.41 -34.91 19.54
CA VAL A 257 26.88 -35.16 18.16
C VAL A 257 28.25 -34.51 18.04
N HIS A 258 29.28 -35.33 18.14
CA HIS A 258 30.61 -34.96 17.67
C HIS A 258 30.60 -35.04 16.14
N LEU A 259 30.96 -33.93 15.48
CA LEU A 259 31.31 -33.89 14.06
C LEU A 259 32.56 -34.73 13.81
#